data_AF-A0A1E7IW95-F1
#
_entry.id   AF-A0A1E7IW95-F1
#
_cell.length_a   1.000
_cell.length_b   1.000
_cell.length_c   1.000
_cell.angle_alpha   90.00
_cell.angle_beta   90.00
_cell.angle_gamma   90.00
#
_symmetry.space_group_name_H-M   'P 1'
#
loop_
_entity.id
_entity.type
_entity.pdbx_description
1 polymer ?
#
loop_
_entity_poly.entity_id
_entity_poly.type
_entity_poly.pdbx_seq_one_letter_code
_entity_poly.pdbx_strand_id
1 'polypeptide(L)' 'MAYSHGELTNYSNIARDCGVDSKTVKEYYQILVDTLLGTMLEPFKRKQSRQVITRAAKFYL' A
#
# COMPACT_ATOMS: atom_id res chain seq x y z
N MET A 1 12.14 12.91 -1.70
CA MET A 1 10.67 12.76 -1.58
C MET A 1 10.23 11.66 -2.52
N ALA A 2 10.23 10.40 -2.07
CA ALA A 2 9.61 9.25 -2.76
C ALA A 2 9.95 7.95 -2.00
N TYR A 3 9.43 7.75 -0.79
CA TYR A 3 9.83 6.59 0.03
C TYR A 3 9.06 5.30 -0.29
N SER A 4 8.02 5.31 -1.15
CA SER A 4 7.25 4.08 -1.47
C SER A 4 6.50 4.07 -2.81
N HIS A 5 6.83 4.93 -3.77
CA HIS A 5 6.11 4.95 -5.05
C HIS A 5 6.37 3.65 -5.83
N GLY A 6 5.31 2.87 -6.09
CA GLY A 6 5.38 1.67 -6.93
C GLY A 6 5.92 0.40 -6.26
N GLU A 7 6.25 0.46 -4.97
CA GLU A 7 6.61 -0.71 -4.16
C GLU A 7 5.37 -1.40 -3.58
N LEU A 8 5.53 -2.66 -3.18
CA LEU A 8 4.47 -3.43 -2.52
C LEU A 8 4.22 -2.80 -1.13
N THR A 9 3.03 -2.26 -0.92
CA THR A 9 2.71 -1.55 0.33
C THR A 9 2.62 -2.54 1.49
N ASN A 10 3.64 -2.57 2.34
CA ASN A 10 3.64 -3.38 3.56
C ASN A 10 3.38 -2.49 4.78
N TYR A 11 2.12 -2.39 5.17
CA TYR A 11 1.69 -1.62 6.33
C TYR A 11 2.39 -2.02 7.64
N SER A 12 2.73 -3.31 7.80
CA SER A 12 3.40 -3.81 9.00
C SER A 12 4.85 -3.35 9.12
N ASN A 13 5.57 -3.24 8.00
CA ASN A 13 6.92 -2.72 7.98
C ASN A 13 6.92 -1.21 8.28
N ILE A 14 6.04 -0.45 7.61
CA ILE A 14 5.89 1.00 7.83
C ILE A 14 5.49 1.30 9.28
N ALA A 15 4.57 0.51 9.83
CA ALA A 15 4.19 0.59 11.25
C ALA A 15 5.38 0.39 12.20
N ARG A 16 6.23 -0.59 11.91
CA ARG A 16 7.43 -0.89 12.72
C ARG A 16 8.45 0.24 12.65
N ASP A 17 8.69 0.81 11.47
CA ASP A 17 9.65 1.89 11.29
C ASP A 17 9.17 3.21 11.93
N CYS A 18 7.87 3.47 11.86
CA CYS A 18 7.27 4.69 12.42
C CYS A 18 6.81 4.55 13.88
N GLY A 19 6.86 3.36 14.48
CA GLY A 19 6.40 3.10 15.85
C GLY A 19 4.89 3.30 16.07
N VAL A 20 4.09 3.21 15.00
CA VAL A 20 2.63 3.39 15.02
C VAL A 20 1.92 2.09 14.66
N ASP A 21 0.67 1.92 15.09
CA ASP A 21 -0.07 0.72 14.78
C ASP A 21 -0.38 0.59 13.28
N SER A 22 -0.36 -0.66 12.80
CA SER A 22 -0.64 -1.01 11.39
C SER A 22 -2.01 -0.51 10.91
N LYS A 23 -3.02 -0.43 11.80
CA LYS A 23 -4.34 0.11 11.47
C LYS A 23 -4.29 1.61 11.24
N THR A 24 -3.52 2.35 12.04
CA THR A 24 -3.32 3.79 11.90
C THR A 24 -2.60 4.12 10.59
N VAL A 25 -1.56 3.35 10.23
CA VAL A 25 -0.88 3.53 8.94
C VAL A 25 -1.87 3.32 7.79
N LYS A 26 -2.72 2.30 7.86
CA LYS A 26 -3.75 2.06 6.83
C LYS A 26 -4.73 3.24 6.69
N GLU A 27 -5.16 3.83 7.79
CA GLU A 27 -6.02 5.02 7.78
C GLU A 27 -5.34 6.22 7.12
N TYR A 28 -4.04 6.44 7.36
CA TYR A 28 -3.30 7.51 6.66
C TYR A 28 -3.26 7.33 5.15
N TYR A 29 -3.05 6.10 4.67
CA TYR A 29 -3.13 5.81 3.23
C TYR A 29 -4.56 6.03 2.70
N GLN A 30 -5.59 5.71 3.47
CA GLN A 30 -6.98 5.99 3.10
C GLN A 30 -7.23 7.49 2.95
N ILE A 31 -6.75 8.33 3.88
CA ILE A 31 -6.86 9.79 3.79
C ILE A 31 -6.18 10.31 2.52
N LEU A 32 -4.99 9.78 2.17
CA LEU A 32 -4.29 10.17 0.94
C LEU A 32 -5.09 9.82 -0.32
N VAL A 33 -5.76 8.67 -0.33
CA VAL A 33 -6.67 8.28 -1.42
C VAL A 33 -7.90 9.18 -1.47
N ASP A 34 -8.53 9.43 -0.33
CA ASP A 34 -9.75 10.24 -0.24
C ASP A 34 -9.51 11.71 -0.61
N THR A 35 -8.31 12.21 -0.36
CA THR A 35 -7.87 13.56 -0.75
C THR A 35 -7.38 13.66 -2.20
N LEU A 36 -7.46 12.56 -2.97
CA LEU A 36 -6.94 12.46 -4.34
C LEU A 36 -5.43 12.75 -4.46
N LEU A 37 -4.70 12.63 -3.35
CA LEU A 37 -3.24 12.79 -3.28
C LEU A 37 -2.49 11.48 -3.54
N GLY A 38 -3.19 10.34 -3.55
CA GLY A 38 -2.59 9.04 -3.82
C GLY A 38 -3.58 8.06 -4.46
N THR A 39 -3.08 7.07 -5.18
CA THR A 39 -3.87 5.99 -5.77
C THR A 39 -3.33 4.64 -5.34
N MET A 40 -4.23 3.77 -4.89
CA MET A 40 -3.94 2.36 -4.65
C MET A 40 -4.12 1.60 -5.95
N LEU A 41 -3.03 1.06 -6.49
CA LEU A 41 -3.04 0.25 -7.69
C LEU A 41 -3.21 -1.22 -7.31
N GLU A 42 -4.45 -1.70 -7.47
CA GLU A 42 -4.77 -3.10 -7.25
C GLU A 42 -4.00 -3.99 -8.26
N PRO A 43 -3.53 -5.16 -7.82
CA PRO A 43 -2.79 -6.08 -8.67
C PRO A 43 -3.67 -6.62 -9.80
N PHE A 44 -3.33 -6.29 -11.05
CA PHE A 44 -4.01 -6.84 -12.22
C PHE A 44 -3.45 -8.20 -12.62
N LYS A 45 -4.29 -9.25 -12.63
CA LYS A 45 -3.95 -10.56 -13.22
C LYS A 45 -5.09 -11.10 -14.09
N ARG A 46 -4.77 -11.39 -15.35
CA ARG A 46 -5.68 -12.03 -16.33
C ARG A 46 -6.04 -13.49 -15.99
N LYS A 47 -5.23 -14.17 -15.17
CA LYS A 47 -5.47 -15.56 -14.72
C LYS A 47 -5.08 -15.72 -13.25
N GLN A 48 -5.97 -16.30 -12.45
CA GLN A 48 -5.79 -16.41 -11.01
C GLN A 48 -4.73 -17.49 -10.68
N SER A 49 -3.53 -17.07 -10.30
CA SER A 49 -2.47 -17.95 -9.78
C SER A 49 -2.37 -17.80 -8.26
N ARG A 50 -2.11 -18.91 -7.55
CA ARG A 50 -2.08 -19.01 -6.07
C ARG A 50 -0.90 -18.28 -5.38
N GLN A 51 -0.13 -17.46 -6.08
CA GLN A 51 0.98 -16.72 -5.48
C GLN A 51 0.48 -15.43 -4.78
N VAL A 52 0.52 -15.44 -3.44
CA VAL A 52 0.07 -14.36 -2.55
C VAL A 52 0.84 -13.05 -2.78
N ILE A 53 2.13 -13.12 -3.12
CA ILE A 53 2.99 -11.94 -3.35
C ILE A 53 2.46 -11.07 -4.49
N THR A 54 1.85 -11.67 -5.51
CA THR A 54 1.22 -10.95 -6.62
C THR A 54 -0.11 -10.27 -6.28
N ARG A 55 -0.56 -10.31 -5.02
CA ARG A 55 -1.82 -9.69 -4.58
C ARG A 55 -1.65 -8.41 -3.75
N ALA A 56 -0.44 -7.97 -3.42
CA ALA A 56 -0.30 -6.74 -2.66
C ALA A 56 -0.42 -5.51 -3.59
N ALA A 57 -1.27 -4.57 -3.20
CA ALA A 57 -1.49 -3.32 -3.91
C ALA A 57 -0.25 -2.43 -3.84
N LYS A 58 0.06 -1.77 -4.97
CA LYS A 58 1.14 -0.79 -5.04
C LYS A 58 0.55 0.59 -4.79
N PHE A 59 1.17 1.38 -3.94
CA PHE A 59 0.75 2.76 -3.73
C PHE A 59 1.54 3.70 -4.64
N TYR A 60 0.83 4.63 -5.28
CA TYR A 60 1.42 5.69 -6.09
C TYR A 60 0.98 7.04 -5.50
N LEU A 61 1.96 7.85 -5.12
CA LEU A 61 1.82 9.26 -4.71
C LEU A 61 2.37 10.17 -5.83
#